data_AF-K9SJQ3-F1
#
_entry.id   AF-K9SJQ3-F1
#
_cell.length_a   1.000
_cell.length_b   1.000
_cell.length_c   1.000
_cell.angle_alpha   90.00
_cell.angle_beta   90.00
_cell.angle_gamma   90.00
#
_symmetry.space_group_name_H-M   'P 1'
#
loop_
_entity.id
_entity.type
_entity.pdbx_description
1 polymer ?
#
loop_
_entity_poly.entity_id
_entity_poly.type
_entity_poly.pdbx_seq_one_letter_code
_entity_poly.pdbx_strand_id
1 'polypeptide(L)'
;MKLGALVAGALIIASAIPLPAMAQRITCYRRGNFIECPGYGEFDYTRNNNSNNNSSRDRYAVEQEISQIYRDILGRNPDNNGLRTYTRNVQNGDWSYEQVRRDLAFSSEAANAINNIYRQVLGRNADSGGMETYKEYLAKGNSLNDIRRELANSPEASSRRR
;
A
#
# COMPACT_ATOMS: atom_id res chain seq x y z
N MET A 1 8.43 29.22 92.34
CA MET A 1 8.09 27.87 92.84
C MET A 1 7.98 26.93 91.64
N LYS A 2 8.77 25.84 91.67
CA LYS A 2 8.58 24.52 91.01
C LYS A 2 8.21 24.52 89.52
N LEU A 3 9.13 24.33 88.56
CA LEU A 3 9.83 23.10 88.15
C LEU A 3 8.91 21.87 87.94
N GLY A 4 8.89 21.40 86.68
CA GLY A 4 8.79 19.97 86.36
C GLY A 4 7.63 19.58 85.44
N ALA A 5 7.93 19.31 84.17
CA ALA A 5 7.74 17.99 83.55
C ALA A 5 8.06 18.05 82.05
N LEU A 6 9.21 17.48 81.68
CA LEU A 6 9.49 17.00 80.32
C LEU A 6 8.59 15.79 80.06
N VAL A 7 7.77 15.85 79.01
CA VAL A 7 7.18 14.65 78.40
C VAL A 7 7.64 14.61 76.95
N ALA A 8 8.43 13.60 76.64
CA ALA A 8 8.90 13.26 75.32
C ALA A 8 7.70 12.96 74.41
N GLY A 9 7.32 13.93 73.58
CA GLY A 9 6.36 13.73 72.50
C GLY A 9 7.06 13.08 71.32
N ALA A 10 6.90 11.76 71.20
CA ALA A 10 7.33 11.02 70.02
C ALA A 10 6.73 11.65 68.75
N LEU A 11 7.59 12.01 67.80
CA LEU A 11 7.19 12.44 66.47
C LEU A 11 6.50 11.26 65.78
N ILE A 12 5.16 11.21 65.80
CA ILE A 12 4.42 10.27 64.97
C ILE A 12 4.54 10.81 63.54
N ILE A 13 5.45 10.23 62.77
CA ILE A 13 5.46 10.41 61.32
C ILE A 13 4.18 9.73 60.83
N ALA A 14 3.10 10.50 60.65
CA ALA A 14 1.92 10.03 59.96
C ALA A 14 2.34 9.79 58.51
N SER A 15 2.79 8.57 58.20
CA SER A 15 2.93 8.14 56.83
C SER A 15 1.55 8.19 56.21
N ALA A 16 1.34 9.11 55.27
CA ALA A 16 0.19 9.10 54.40
C ALA A 16 0.24 7.79 53.61
N ILE A 17 -0.43 6.75 54.11
CA ILE A 17 -0.66 5.53 53.34
C ILE A 17 -1.59 5.96 52.20
N PRO A 18 -1.18 5.84 50.92
CA PRO A 18 -2.09 6.10 49.83
C PRO A 18 -3.27 5.13 49.95
N LEU A 19 -4.48 5.66 50.13
CA LEU A 19 -5.69 4.87 50.08
C LEU A 19 -5.73 4.17 48.71
N PRO A 20 -5.93 2.83 48.65
CA PRO A 20 -6.07 2.17 47.36
C PRO A 20 -7.24 2.83 46.64
N ALA A 21 -6.98 3.33 45.42
CA ALA A 21 -8.01 3.93 44.58
C ALA A 21 -9.17 2.92 44.48
N MET A 22 -10.35 3.30 44.97
CA MET A 22 -11.52 2.44 44.92
C MET A 22 -11.94 2.27 43.47
N ALA A 23 -11.61 1.13 42.87
CA ALA A 23 -12.17 0.72 41.60
C ALA A 23 -13.66 0.41 41.80
N GLN A 24 -14.52 1.36 41.47
CA GLN A 24 -15.96 1.15 41.46
C GLN A 24 -16.35 0.34 40.22
N ARG A 25 -17.20 -0.66 40.42
CA ARG A 25 -17.71 -1.50 39.34
C ARG A 25 -18.79 -0.71 38.60
N ILE A 26 -18.65 -0.59 37.29
CA ILE A 26 -19.68 0.02 36.44
C ILE A 26 -20.67 -1.09 36.05
N THR A 27 -21.95 -0.89 36.38
CA THR A 27 -23.02 -1.80 35.96
C THR A 27 -23.56 -1.33 34.61
N CYS A 28 -23.40 -2.15 33.59
CA CYS A 28 -23.99 -1.94 32.27
C CYS A 28 -25.09 -2.98 32.02
N TYR A 29 -26.08 -2.63 31.19
CA TYR A 29 -27.11 -3.57 30.77
C TYR A 29 -27.13 -3.72 29.24
N ARG A 30 -27.51 -4.91 28.80
CA ARG A 30 -27.61 -5.25 27.37
C ARG A 30 -29.02 -4.99 26.88
N ARG A 31 -29.16 -4.17 25.84
CA ARG A 31 -30.41 -3.89 25.14
C ARG A 31 -30.25 -4.25 23.67
N GLY A 32 -30.66 -5.48 23.31
CA GLY A 32 -30.45 -6.00 21.96
C GLY A 32 -28.96 -6.04 21.60
N ASN A 33 -28.57 -5.27 20.58
CA ASN A 33 -27.21 -5.16 20.04
C ASN A 33 -26.34 -4.09 20.73
N PHE A 34 -26.89 -3.39 21.72
CA PHE A 34 -26.21 -2.31 22.41
C PHE A 34 -25.96 -2.68 23.87
N ILE A 35 -24.78 -2.30 24.38
CA ILE A 35 -24.46 -2.28 25.80
C ILE A 35 -24.60 -0.82 26.25
N GLU A 36 -25.51 -0.58 27.19
CA GLU A 36 -25.74 0.75 27.74
C GLU A 36 -25.19 0.79 29.16
N CYS A 37 -24.32 1.77 29.41
CA CYS A 37 -23.69 2.00 30.71
C CYS A 37 -24.13 3.39 31.20
N PRO A 38 -24.97 3.49 32.25
CA PRO A 38 -25.46 4.78 32.75
C PRO A 38 -24.32 5.73 33.10
N GLY A 39 -24.32 6.93 32.52
CA GLY A 39 -23.25 7.92 32.69
C GLY A 39 -22.03 7.75 31.79
N TYR A 40 -21.96 6.68 31.00
CA TYR A 40 -20.83 6.37 30.09
C TYR A 40 -21.24 6.17 28.62
N GLY A 41 -22.54 6.13 28.33
CA GLY A 41 -23.09 6.08 26.98
C GLY A 41 -23.46 4.67 26.50
N GLU A 42 -23.67 4.56 25.19
CA GLU A 42 -24.19 3.37 24.51
C GLU A 42 -23.17 2.82 23.50
N PHE A 43 -22.91 1.51 23.56
CA PHE A 43 -21.91 0.82 22.75
C PHE A 43 -22.57 -0.28 21.90
N ASP A 44 -22.56 -0.12 20.58
CA ASP A 44 -22.97 -1.19 19.65
C ASP A 44 -21.84 -2.21 19.51
N TYR A 45 -21.98 -3.39 20.14
CA TYR A 45 -20.96 -4.44 20.08
C TYR A 45 -21.09 -5.32 18.83
N THR A 46 -22.15 -5.12 18.03
CA THR A 46 -22.40 -5.87 16.80
C THR A 46 -21.98 -5.13 15.54
N ARG A 47 -21.77 -3.81 15.63
CA ARG A 47 -21.34 -2.98 14.51
C ARG A 47 -19.95 -3.42 14.03
N ASN A 48 -19.94 -4.31 13.05
CA ASN A 48 -18.73 -4.73 12.38
C ASN A 48 -18.33 -3.65 11.36
N ASN A 49 -17.24 -2.92 11.64
CA ASN A 49 -16.62 -1.96 10.70
C ASN A 49 -15.96 -2.65 9.48
N ASN A 50 -16.46 -3.82 9.04
CA ASN A 50 -15.85 -4.61 7.98
C ASN A 50 -15.99 -3.99 6.58
N SER A 51 -16.95 -3.10 6.38
CA SER A 51 -17.21 -2.50 5.07
C SER A 51 -16.03 -1.63 4.60
N ASN A 52 -15.43 -0.85 5.50
CA ASN A 52 -14.25 -0.04 5.18
C ASN A 52 -12.98 -0.89 4.97
N ASN A 53 -12.88 -2.04 5.63
CA ASN A 53 -11.72 -2.92 5.52
C ASN A 53 -11.69 -3.66 4.17
N ASN A 54 -12.84 -4.07 3.64
CA ASN A 54 -12.90 -4.74 2.34
C ASN A 54 -12.55 -3.77 1.20
N SER A 55 -13.14 -2.57 1.17
CA SER A 55 -12.82 -1.59 0.12
C SER A 55 -11.35 -1.14 0.14
N SER A 56 -10.73 -1.09 1.32
CA SER A 56 -9.29 -0.76 1.45
C SER A 56 -8.39 -1.89 0.94
N ARG A 57 -8.75 -3.15 1.21
CA ARG A 57 -8.02 -4.33 0.71
C ARG A 57 -8.15 -4.45 -0.80
N ASP A 58 -9.35 -4.27 -1.34
CA ASP A 58 -9.62 -4.33 -2.78
C ASP A 58 -8.83 -3.24 -3.51
N ARG A 59 -8.81 -2.01 -2.96
CA ARG A 59 -7.98 -0.91 -3.47
C ARG A 59 -6.50 -1.26 -3.47
N TYR A 60 -5.99 -1.79 -2.37
CA TYR A 60 -4.59 -2.18 -2.26
C TYR A 60 -4.22 -3.26 -3.29
N ALA A 61 -5.08 -4.25 -3.50
CA ALA A 61 -4.87 -5.28 -4.52
C ALA A 61 -4.80 -4.67 -5.94
N VAL A 62 -5.71 -3.75 -6.27
CA VAL A 62 -5.70 -3.01 -7.55
C VAL A 62 -4.43 -2.17 -7.71
N GLU A 63 -4.00 -1.46 -6.66
CA GLU A 63 -2.76 -0.67 -6.68
C GLU A 63 -1.52 -1.55 -6.88
N GLN A 64 -1.46 -2.73 -6.26
CA GLN A 64 -0.37 -3.68 -6.45
C GLN A 64 -0.33 -4.21 -7.89
N GLU A 65 -1.47 -4.59 -8.45
CA GLU A 65 -1.56 -5.11 -9.82
C GLU A 65 -1.13 -4.04 -10.85
N ILE A 66 -1.63 -2.81 -10.72
CA ILE A 66 -1.20 -1.68 -11.56
C ILE A 66 0.30 -1.43 -11.40
N SER A 67 0.82 -1.50 -10.18
CA SER A 67 2.25 -1.32 -9.93
C SER A 67 3.10 -2.41 -10.59
N GLN A 68 2.63 -3.66 -10.66
CA GLN A 68 3.31 -4.72 -11.42
C GLN A 68 3.29 -4.42 -12.92
N ILE A 69 2.14 -4.04 -13.46
CA ILE A 69 2.01 -3.65 -14.87
C ILE A 69 3.00 -2.54 -15.25
N TYR A 70 3.14 -1.51 -14.40
CA TYR A 70 4.12 -0.44 -14.60
C TYR A 70 5.56 -0.95 -14.61
N ARG A 71 5.91 -1.87 -13.70
CA ARG A 71 7.25 -2.46 -13.67
C ARG A 71 7.52 -3.32 -14.90
N ASP A 72 6.54 -4.08 -15.35
CA ASP A 72 6.66 -4.91 -16.54
C ASP A 72 6.86 -4.07 -17.80
N ILE A 73 6.05 -3.02 -17.98
CA ILE A 73 5.96 -2.27 -19.24
C ILE A 73 6.93 -1.11 -19.30
N LEU A 74 7.19 -0.44 -18.17
CA LEU A 74 8.03 0.77 -18.10
C LEU A 74 9.31 0.57 -17.29
N GLY A 75 9.43 -0.52 -16.52
CA GLY A 75 10.64 -0.79 -15.73
C GLY A 75 10.78 0.10 -14.50
N ARG A 76 9.70 0.77 -14.06
CA ARG A 76 9.70 1.66 -12.89
C ARG A 76 8.39 1.53 -12.09
N ASN A 77 8.36 2.11 -10.90
CA ASN A 77 7.13 2.24 -10.13
C ASN A 77 6.23 3.36 -10.72
N PRO A 78 4.89 3.25 -10.60
CA PRO A 78 4.01 4.35 -10.96
C PRO A 78 4.26 5.57 -10.08
N ASP A 79 4.03 6.75 -10.64
CA ASP A 79 3.89 7.97 -9.87
C ASP A 79 2.52 8.02 -9.19
N ASN A 80 2.39 8.90 -8.20
CA ASN A 80 1.17 8.99 -7.39
C ASN A 80 -0.07 9.34 -8.22
N ASN A 81 0.08 10.15 -9.27
CA ASN A 81 -1.03 10.56 -10.11
C ASN A 81 -1.47 9.44 -11.05
N GLY A 82 -0.52 8.79 -11.73
CA GLY A 82 -0.75 7.62 -12.58
C GLY A 82 -1.41 6.49 -11.81
N LEU A 83 -0.86 6.10 -10.66
CA LEU A 83 -1.43 5.05 -9.80
C LEU A 83 -2.86 5.37 -9.41
N ARG A 84 -3.10 6.57 -8.84
CA ARG A 84 -4.44 6.99 -8.40
C ARG A 84 -5.46 6.98 -9.54
N THR A 85 -5.05 7.38 -10.74
CA THR A 85 -5.93 7.48 -11.91
C THR A 85 -6.35 6.09 -12.38
N TYR A 86 -5.40 5.20 -12.67
CA TYR A 86 -5.74 3.85 -13.10
C TYR A 86 -6.47 3.06 -12.01
N THR A 87 -6.09 3.21 -10.74
CA THR A 87 -6.80 2.54 -9.64
C THR A 87 -8.26 2.93 -9.60
N ARG A 88 -8.59 4.23 -9.74
CA ARG A 88 -9.99 4.67 -9.77
C ARG A 88 -10.74 4.08 -10.96
N ASN A 89 -10.15 4.16 -12.15
CA ASN A 89 -10.81 3.69 -13.37
C ASN A 89 -11.09 2.17 -13.32
N VAL A 90 -10.14 1.38 -12.79
CA VAL A 90 -10.31 -0.06 -12.61
C VAL A 90 -11.37 -0.36 -11.54
N GLN A 91 -11.33 0.34 -10.40
CA GLN A 91 -12.32 0.15 -9.33
C GLN A 91 -13.76 0.49 -9.76
N ASN A 92 -13.92 1.47 -10.64
CA ASN A 92 -15.21 1.86 -11.20
C ASN A 92 -15.71 0.91 -12.31
N GLY A 93 -14.86 0.01 -12.80
CA GLY A 93 -15.17 -0.85 -13.95
C GLY A 93 -15.08 -0.13 -15.29
N ASP A 94 -14.53 1.09 -15.34
CA ASP A 94 -14.33 1.85 -16.57
C ASP A 94 -13.20 1.25 -17.42
N TRP A 95 -12.21 0.62 -16.77
CA TRP A 95 -11.01 0.06 -17.39
C TRP A 95 -10.68 -1.34 -16.87
N SER A 96 -10.28 -2.25 -17.76
CA SER A 96 -9.67 -3.53 -17.42
C SER A 96 -8.15 -3.41 -17.28
N TYR A 97 -7.52 -4.40 -16.63
CA TYR A 97 -6.06 -4.47 -16.56
C TYR A 97 -5.40 -4.58 -17.94
N GLU A 98 -6.02 -5.28 -18.92
CA GLU A 98 -5.50 -5.31 -20.28
C GLU A 98 -5.53 -3.93 -20.94
N GLN A 99 -6.55 -3.11 -20.67
CA GLN A 99 -6.63 -1.75 -21.18
C GLN A 99 -5.53 -0.87 -20.56
N VAL A 100 -5.29 -0.99 -19.24
CA VAL A 100 -4.17 -0.30 -18.57
C VAL A 100 -2.83 -0.72 -19.17
N ARG A 101 -2.61 -2.03 -19.37
CA ARG A 101 -1.39 -2.53 -20.03
C ARG A 101 -1.22 -1.93 -21.42
N ARG A 102 -2.27 -1.95 -22.24
CA ARG A 102 -2.23 -1.42 -23.60
C ARG A 102 -1.90 0.07 -23.61
N ASP A 103 -2.56 0.86 -22.78
CA ASP A 103 -2.32 2.31 -22.72
C ASP A 103 -0.86 2.63 -22.37
N LEU A 104 -0.31 1.95 -21.35
CA LEU A 104 1.09 2.09 -20.99
C LEU A 104 2.04 1.60 -22.09
N ALA A 105 1.74 0.47 -22.73
CA ALA A 105 2.58 -0.10 -23.79
C ALA A 105 2.67 0.81 -25.03
N PHE A 106 1.60 1.54 -25.35
CA PHE A 106 1.58 2.44 -26.50
C PHE A 106 2.07 3.86 -26.20
N SER A 107 2.34 4.17 -24.93
CA SER A 107 2.88 5.46 -24.49
C SER A 107 4.25 5.80 -25.10
N SER A 108 4.57 7.09 -25.12
CA SER A 108 5.91 7.58 -25.49
C SER A 108 7.00 7.07 -24.53
N GLU A 109 6.64 6.81 -23.28
CA GLU A 109 7.57 6.31 -22.29
C GLU A 109 7.98 4.85 -22.54
N ALA A 110 7.02 3.98 -22.88
CA ALA A 110 7.33 2.61 -23.31
C ALA A 110 8.22 2.60 -24.56
N ALA A 111 7.94 3.50 -25.52
CA ALA A 111 8.79 3.65 -26.71
C ALA A 111 10.24 4.03 -26.35
N ASN A 112 10.43 4.93 -25.38
CA ASN A 112 11.75 5.29 -24.89
C ASN A 112 12.45 4.12 -24.19
N ALA A 113 11.72 3.36 -23.37
CA ALA A 113 12.25 2.19 -22.68
C ALA A 113 12.68 1.08 -23.67
N ILE A 114 11.86 0.79 -24.69
CA ILE A 114 12.19 -0.14 -25.77
C ILE A 114 13.46 0.33 -26.51
N ASN A 115 13.53 1.61 -26.89
CA ASN A 115 14.72 2.16 -27.54
C ASN A 115 15.99 2.05 -26.68
N ASN A 116 15.88 2.22 -25.36
CA ASN A 116 17.01 2.03 -24.46
C ASN A 116 17.52 0.59 -24.50
N ILE A 117 16.62 -0.40 -24.50
CA ILE A 117 16.99 -1.82 -24.61
C ILE A 117 17.67 -2.08 -25.94
N TYR A 118 17.10 -1.60 -27.05
CA TYR A 118 17.72 -1.71 -28.38
C TYR A 118 19.14 -1.14 -28.41
N ARG A 119 19.36 0.04 -27.82
CA ARG A 119 20.69 0.65 -27.76
C ARG A 119 21.65 -0.16 -26.90
N GLN A 120 21.21 -0.69 -25.78
CA GLN A 120 22.04 -1.49 -24.87
C GLN A 120 22.41 -2.86 -25.45
N VAL A 121 21.48 -3.50 -26.14
CA VAL A 121 21.64 -4.89 -26.63
C VAL A 121 22.19 -4.92 -28.05
N LEU A 122 21.67 -4.06 -28.92
CA LEU A 122 21.95 -4.04 -30.35
C LEU A 122 22.68 -2.78 -30.80
N GLY A 123 23.00 -1.81 -29.93
CA GLY A 123 23.76 -0.61 -30.31
C GLY A 123 23.12 0.25 -31.40
N ARG A 124 21.79 0.19 -31.56
CA ARG A 124 21.00 1.02 -32.48
C ARG A 124 19.65 1.35 -31.84
N ASN A 125 18.89 2.27 -32.43
CA ASN A 125 17.48 2.45 -32.07
C ASN A 125 16.61 1.38 -32.74
N ALA A 126 15.41 1.17 -32.20
CA ALA A 126 14.39 0.38 -32.88
C ALA A 126 13.94 1.11 -34.15
N ASP A 127 13.75 0.35 -35.23
CA ASP A 127 13.02 0.81 -36.41
C ASP A 127 11.49 0.82 -36.13
N SER A 128 10.70 1.36 -37.05
CA SER A 128 9.24 1.48 -36.86
C SER A 128 8.55 0.13 -36.69
N GLY A 129 8.97 -0.90 -37.43
CA GLY A 129 8.41 -2.25 -37.35
C GLY A 129 8.74 -2.94 -36.03
N GLY A 130 10.00 -2.87 -35.60
CA GLY A 130 10.44 -3.38 -34.31
C GLY A 130 9.77 -2.67 -33.14
N MET A 131 9.62 -1.34 -33.22
CA MET A 131 8.92 -0.56 -32.20
C MET A 131 7.47 -1.03 -32.05
N GLU A 132 6.71 -1.13 -33.14
CA GLU A 132 5.31 -1.57 -33.09
C GLU A 132 5.20 -3.00 -32.56
N THR A 133 6.06 -3.90 -33.04
CA THR A 133 6.09 -5.31 -32.62
C THR A 133 6.27 -5.43 -31.11
N TYR A 134 7.21 -4.69 -30.53
CA TYR A 134 7.48 -4.77 -29.10
C TYR A 134 6.45 -4.02 -28.24
N LYS A 135 5.81 -2.96 -28.75
CA LYS A 135 4.65 -2.37 -28.09
C LYS A 135 3.49 -3.35 -27.99
N GLU A 136 3.17 -4.06 -29.08
CA GLU A 136 2.16 -5.13 -29.04
C GLU A 136 2.57 -6.26 -28.10
N TYR A 137 3.85 -6.62 -28.08
CA TYR A 137 4.37 -7.66 -27.20
C TYR A 137 4.15 -7.34 -25.71
N LEU A 138 4.38 -6.08 -25.30
CA LEU A 138 4.08 -5.58 -23.95
C LEU A 138 2.57 -5.59 -23.66
N ALA A 139 1.76 -5.15 -24.63
CA ALA A 139 0.30 -5.11 -24.51
C ALA A 139 -0.30 -6.53 -24.35
N LYS A 140 0.34 -7.56 -24.89
CA LYS A 140 -0.06 -8.98 -24.77
C LYS A 140 0.31 -9.66 -23.45
N GLY A 141 0.97 -8.96 -22.52
CA GLY A 141 1.29 -9.51 -21.19
C GLY A 141 2.78 -9.70 -20.92
N ASN A 142 3.66 -9.44 -21.89
CA ASN A 142 5.10 -9.60 -21.68
C ASN A 142 5.74 -8.35 -21.05
N SER A 143 6.96 -8.49 -20.55
CA SER A 143 7.71 -7.42 -19.89
C SER A 143 8.88 -6.90 -20.74
N LEU A 144 9.39 -5.73 -20.40
CA LEU A 144 10.65 -5.19 -20.93
C LEU A 144 11.83 -6.15 -20.69
N ASN A 145 11.79 -6.92 -19.61
CA ASN A 145 12.80 -7.94 -19.33
C ASN A 145 12.75 -9.08 -20.35
N ASP A 146 11.56 -9.45 -20.81
CA ASP A 146 11.37 -10.44 -21.87
C ASP A 146 11.92 -9.94 -23.20
N ILE A 147 11.61 -8.69 -23.56
CA ILE A 147 12.15 -8.03 -24.76
C ILE A 147 13.68 -8.03 -24.75
N ARG A 148 14.27 -7.62 -23.62
CA ARG A 148 15.73 -7.60 -23.47
C ARG A 148 16.36 -8.98 -23.66
N ARG A 149 15.72 -10.02 -23.11
CA ARG A 149 16.18 -11.41 -23.27
C ARG A 149 16.05 -11.88 -24.72
N GLU A 150 14.92 -11.59 -25.37
CA GLU A 150 14.67 -11.97 -26.76
C GLU A 150 15.69 -11.31 -27.70
N LEU A 151 15.88 -9.99 -27.58
CA LEU A 151 16.86 -9.25 -28.38
C LEU A 151 18.28 -9.77 -28.15
N ALA A 152 18.66 -10.06 -26.90
CA ALA A 152 20.02 -10.53 -26.57
C ALA A 152 20.34 -11.93 -27.11
N ASN A 153 19.30 -12.73 -27.39
CA ASN A 153 19.40 -14.06 -27.98
C ASN A 153 19.10 -14.08 -29.49
N SER A 154 18.79 -12.93 -30.08
CA SER A 154 18.50 -12.83 -31.50
C SER A 154 19.72 -13.14 -32.38
N PRO A 155 19.51 -13.60 -33.62
CA PRO A 155 20.59 -13.71 -34.61
C PRO A 155 21.32 -12.38 -34.81
N GLU A 156 20.61 -11.25 -34.73
CA GLU A 156 21.19 -9.91 -34.87
C GLU A 156 22.22 -9.60 -33.77
N ALA A 157 21.90 -9.93 -32.51
CA ALA A 157 22.85 -9.78 -31.40
C ALA A 157 24.07 -10.72 -31.57
N SER A 158 23.84 -11.94 -32.06
CA SER A 158 24.91 -12.93 -32.28
C SER A 158 25.90 -12.49 -33.37
N SER A 159 25.40 -11.86 -34.44
CA SER A 159 26.25 -11.31 -35.52
C SER A 159 27.12 -10.14 -35.07
N ARG A 160 26.72 -9.38 -34.03
CA ARG A 160 27.53 -8.30 -33.46
C ARG A 160 28.60 -8.76 -32.45
N ARG A 161 28.49 -10.00 -31.94
CA ARG A 161 29.46 -10.57 -31.00
C ARG A 161 30.66 -11.23 -31.68
N ARG A 162 30.60 -11.42 -33.01
CA ARG A 162 31.67 -11.98 -33.84
C ARG A 162 32.47 -10.88 -34.49
#